data_AF-A0A0D2ZZS1-F1
#
_entry.id   AF-A0A0D2ZZS1-F1
#
_cell.length_a   1.000
_cell.length_b   1.000
_cell.length_c   1.000
_cell.angle_alpha   90.00
_cell.angle_beta   90.00
_cell.angle_gamma   90.00
#
_symmetry.space_group_name_H-M   'P 1'
#
loop_
_entity.id
_entity.type
_entity.pdbx_description
1 polymer ?
#
loop_
_entity_poly.entity_id
_entity_poly.type
_entity_poly.pdbx_seq_one_letter_code
_entity_poly.pdbx_strand_id
1 'polypeptide(L)'
;MSATIAIISISVVIAAVYLLTNFAFPTVEPLVYYHYCSPPKYFPGSSSRSNVDSLLNMFVNSASIYTYNNLTVNGNYGLHQCRGDLSSSECVSCVTQAVSLLQSDSFGESGCALQLE
;
A
#
# COMPACT_ATOMS: atom_id res chain seq x y z
N MET A 1 46.45 16.40 8.01
CA MET A 1 45.61 17.06 9.03
C MET A 1 44.37 17.71 8.43
N SER A 2 44.44 18.49 7.35
CA SER A 2 43.25 19.11 6.74
C SER A 2 42.26 18.09 6.12
N ALA A 3 42.77 17.14 5.32
CA ALA A 3 41.93 16.12 4.67
C ALA A 3 41.21 15.17 5.66
N THR A 4 41.87 14.80 6.75
CA THR A 4 41.29 13.93 7.79
C THR A 4 40.14 14.61 8.54
N ILE A 5 40.25 15.91 8.82
CA ILE A 5 39.17 16.69 9.47
C ILE A 5 37.97 16.83 8.53
N ALA A 6 38.21 17.07 7.23
CA ALA A 6 37.16 17.15 6.23
C ALA A 6 36.36 15.83 6.14
N ILE A 7 37.05 14.68 6.11
CA ILE A 7 36.40 13.36 6.05
C ILE A 7 35.50 13.13 7.28
N ILE A 8 36.00 13.43 8.49
CA ILE A 8 35.21 13.26 9.72
C ILE A 8 33.96 14.14 9.69
N SER A 9 34.09 15.40 9.25
CA SER A 9 32.95 16.31 9.17
C SER A 9 31.87 15.81 8.19
N ILE A 10 32.27 15.27 7.04
CA ILE A 10 31.36 14.73 6.03
C ILE A 10 30.63 13.50 6.59
N SER A 11 31.36 12.58 7.23
CA SER A 11 30.76 11.38 7.83
C SER A 11 29.73 11.71 8.91
N VAL A 12 29.98 12.72 9.74
CA VAL A 12 29.03 13.18 10.77
C VAL A 12 27.78 13.78 10.12
N VAL A 13 27.92 14.58 9.07
CA VAL A 13 26.78 15.15 8.34
C VAL A 13 25.93 14.05 7.70
N ILE A 14 26.56 13.06 7.07
CA ILE A 14 25.84 11.92 6.47
C ILE A 14 25.09 11.12 7.55
N ALA A 15 25.74 10.82 8.67
CA ALA A 15 25.09 10.10 9.77
C ALA A 15 23.92 10.89 10.37
N ALA A 16 24.07 12.21 10.54
CA ALA A 16 23.00 13.09 11.02
C ALA A 16 21.82 13.14 10.05
N VAL A 17 22.07 13.25 8.74
CA VAL A 17 21.03 13.21 7.71
C VAL A 17 20.31 11.86 7.72
N TYR A 18 21.04 10.74 7.80
CA TYR A 18 20.46 9.41 7.87
C TYR A 18 19.61 9.19 9.12
N LEU A 19 20.07 9.67 10.28
CA LEU A 19 19.29 9.65 11.52
C LEU A 19 18.02 10.49 11.39
N LEU A 20 18.11 11.70 10.83
CA LEU A 20 16.97 12.59 10.61
C LEU A 20 15.93 11.98 9.66
N THR A 21 16.35 11.33 8.57
CA THR A 21 15.42 10.68 7.63
C THR A 21 14.69 9.49 8.26
N ASN A 22 15.37 8.68 9.07
CA ASN A 22 14.73 7.55 9.77
C ASN A 22 13.82 8.00 10.92
N PHE A 23 14.15 9.10 11.61
CA PHE A 23 13.30 9.64 12.69
C PHE A 23 12.05 10.35 12.15
N ALA A 24 12.17 11.04 11.01
CA ALA A 24 11.03 11.72 10.38
C ALA A 24 10.05 10.75 9.71
N PHE A 25 10.54 9.60 9.27
CA PHE A 25 9.74 8.57 8.60
C PHE A 25 10.14 7.18 9.12
N PRO A 26 9.73 6.79 10.34
CA PRO A 26 9.83 5.39 10.73
C PRO A 26 9.09 4.55 9.69
N THR A 27 9.65 3.41 9.29
CA THR A 27 8.93 2.40 8.52
C THR A 27 7.85 1.83 9.43
N VAL A 28 6.70 2.51 9.52
CA VAL A 28 5.53 2.01 10.24
C VAL A 28 5.02 0.85 9.39
N GLU A 29 5.19 -0.39 9.86
CA GLU A 29 4.43 -1.48 9.27
C GLU A 29 2.95 -1.15 9.44
N PRO A 30 2.15 -1.16 8.36
CA PRO A 30 0.73 -0.85 8.45
C PRO A 30 0.11 -1.79 9.47
N LEU A 31 -0.50 -1.23 10.52
CA LEU A 31 -1.17 -2.05 11.52
C LEU A 31 -2.40 -2.67 10.87
N VAL A 32 -2.30 -3.97 10.57
CA VAL A 32 -3.39 -4.75 9.99
C VAL A 32 -4.37 -5.10 11.11
N TYR A 33 -5.53 -4.44 11.10
CA TYR A 33 -6.60 -4.74 12.04
C TYR A 33 -7.35 -6.01 11.68
N TYR A 34 -7.63 -6.18 10.37
CA TYR A 34 -8.38 -7.33 9.86
C TYR A 34 -7.89 -7.69 8.46
N HIS A 35 -7.59 -8.96 8.25
CA HIS A 35 -7.29 -9.50 6.93
C HIS A 35 -7.95 -10.87 6.78
N TYR A 36 -8.73 -11.03 5.72
CA TYR A 36 -9.40 -12.29 5.42
C TYR A 36 -9.56 -12.47 3.92
N CYS A 37 -9.15 -13.64 3.42
CA CYS A 37 -9.45 -14.09 2.08
C CYS A 37 -10.26 -15.38 2.11
N SER A 38 -11.17 -15.53 1.16
CA SER A 38 -11.90 -16.78 0.97
C SER A 38 -10.93 -17.91 0.63
N PRO A 39 -11.20 -19.17 0.98
CA PRO A 39 -10.36 -20.29 0.54
C PRO A 39 -10.18 -20.30 -0.99
N PRO A 40 -9.02 -20.75 -1.49
CA PRO A 40 -8.76 -20.80 -2.91
C PRO A 40 -9.79 -21.72 -3.58
N LYS A 41 -10.42 -21.21 -4.64
CA LYS A 41 -11.31 -21.98 -5.51
C LYS A 41 -10.60 -22.20 -6.83
N TYR A 42 -10.56 -23.45 -7.28
CA TYR A 42 -10.01 -23.77 -8.59
C TYR A 42 -10.91 -23.17 -9.69
N PHE A 43 -10.45 -22.10 -10.32
CA PHE A 43 -11.10 -21.50 -11.48
C PHE A 43 -10.30 -21.83 -12.75
N PRO A 44 -10.78 -22.73 -13.63
CA PRO A 44 -10.10 -23.00 -14.89
C PRO A 44 -10.25 -21.80 -15.84
N GLY A 45 -9.12 -21.17 -16.24
CA GLY A 45 -9.09 -20.06 -17.22
C GLY A 45 -9.02 -18.66 -16.61
N SER A 46 -7.87 -18.32 -16.00
CA SER A 46 -7.56 -17.17 -15.14
C SER A 46 -7.73 -15.74 -15.71
N SER A 47 -8.91 -15.38 -16.24
CA SER A 47 -9.28 -13.99 -16.50
C SER A 47 -9.50 -13.17 -15.22
N SER A 48 -9.70 -13.82 -14.06
CA SER A 48 -9.99 -13.15 -12.79
C SER A 48 -8.81 -12.37 -12.22
N ARG A 49 -7.57 -12.86 -12.36
CA ARG A 49 -6.40 -12.23 -11.71
C ARG A 49 -6.07 -10.87 -12.32
N SER A 50 -6.01 -10.78 -13.64
CA SER A 50 -5.77 -9.50 -14.33
C SER A 50 -6.88 -8.47 -14.07
N ASN A 51 -8.13 -8.93 -13.93
CA ASN A 51 -9.24 -8.06 -13.56
C ASN A 51 -9.13 -7.55 -12.11
N VAL A 52 -8.72 -8.42 -11.17
CA VAL A 52 -8.44 -8.02 -9.78
C VAL A 52 -7.27 -7.04 -9.73
N ASP A 53 -6.17 -7.31 -10.42
CA ASP A 53 -5.02 -6.42 -10.46
C ASP A 53 -5.37 -5.06 -11.08
N SER A 54 -6.27 -5.05 -12.08
CA SER A 54 -6.82 -3.82 -12.65
C SER A 54 -7.66 -3.05 -11.62
N LEU A 55 -8.54 -3.72 -10.86
CA LEU A 55 -9.31 -3.10 -9.79
C LEU A 55 -8.42 -2.49 -8.72
N LEU A 56 -7.40 -3.23 -8.25
CA LEU A 56 -6.47 -2.76 -7.24
C LEU A 56 -5.72 -1.49 -7.70
N ASN A 57 -5.26 -1.46 -8.95
CA ASN A 57 -4.66 -0.26 -9.53
C ASN A 57 -5.64 0.91 -9.64
N MET A 58 -6.90 0.66 -10.00
CA MET A 58 -7.92 1.72 -10.04
C MET A 58 -8.27 2.25 -8.65
N PHE A 59 -8.18 1.45 -7.58
CA PHE A 59 -8.34 1.93 -6.22
C PHE A 59 -7.28 2.99 -5.87
N VAL A 60 -6.00 2.69 -6.10
CA VAL A 60 -4.90 3.64 -5.87
C VAL A 60 -5.12 4.95 -6.64
N ASN A 61 -5.53 4.87 -7.91
CA ASN A 61 -5.82 6.05 -8.72
C ASN A 61 -7.00 6.85 -8.17
N SER A 62 -8.11 6.19 -7.82
CA SER A 62 -9.32 6.86 -7.35
C SER A 62 -9.23 7.41 -5.92
N ALA A 63 -8.33 6.87 -5.09
CA ALA A 63 -8.05 7.36 -3.73
C ALA A 63 -7.52 8.80 -3.70
N SER A 64 -6.97 9.29 -4.82
CA SER A 64 -6.53 10.69 -4.94
C SER A 64 -7.69 11.68 -5.00
N ILE A 65 -8.90 11.20 -5.32
CA ILE A 65 -10.10 12.03 -5.55
C ILE A 65 -11.18 11.72 -4.51
N TYR A 66 -11.37 10.43 -4.19
CA TYR A 66 -12.45 9.97 -3.34
C TYR A 66 -11.91 9.18 -2.17
N THR A 67 -12.41 9.43 -0.97
CA THR A 67 -12.14 8.59 0.22
C THR A 67 -12.94 7.30 0.22
N TYR A 68 -13.93 7.17 -0.66
CA TYR A 68 -14.70 5.95 -0.88
C TYR A 68 -15.01 5.82 -2.37
N ASN A 69 -14.75 4.65 -2.94
CA ASN A 69 -15.15 4.37 -4.32
C ASN A 69 -15.41 2.88 -4.52
N ASN A 70 -16.44 2.54 -5.30
CA ASN A 70 -16.72 1.17 -5.74
C ASN A 70 -16.48 1.06 -7.25
N LEU A 71 -15.89 -0.05 -7.69
CA LEU A 71 -15.49 -0.26 -9.07
C LEU A 71 -15.85 -1.67 -9.51
N THR A 72 -15.99 -1.84 -10.82
CA THR A 72 -16.28 -3.13 -11.43
C THR A 72 -15.44 -3.32 -12.68
N VAL A 73 -14.77 -4.47 -12.80
CA VAL A 73 -13.98 -4.84 -13.97
C VAL A 73 -14.38 -6.25 -14.41
N ASN A 74 -15.04 -6.35 -15.57
CA ASN A 74 -15.45 -7.64 -16.16
C ASN A 74 -16.16 -8.58 -15.17
N GLY A 75 -17.11 -8.03 -14.38
CA GLY A 75 -17.86 -8.78 -13.37
C GLY A 75 -17.14 -9.06 -12.06
N ASN A 76 -15.91 -8.55 -11.87
CA ASN A 76 -15.24 -8.50 -10.58
C ASN A 76 -15.61 -7.19 -9.90
N TYR A 77 -15.98 -7.24 -8.63
CA TYR A 77 -16.44 -6.10 -7.86
C TYR A 77 -15.50 -5.84 -6.70
N GLY A 78 -15.30 -4.58 -6.35
CA GLY A 78 -14.61 -4.22 -5.13
C GLY A 78 -14.74 -2.74 -4.82
N LEU A 79 -14.25 -2.35 -3.65
CA LEU A 79 -14.25 -0.98 -3.18
C LEU A 79 -13.01 -0.70 -2.34
N HIS A 80 -12.71 0.57 -2.17
CA HIS A 80 -11.83 1.04 -1.11
C HIS A 80 -12.57 2.08 -0.26
N GLN A 81 -12.18 2.17 1.00
CA GLN A 81 -12.71 3.16 1.93
C GLN A 81 -11.61 3.60 2.90
N CYS A 82 -11.29 4.88 2.84
CA CYS A 82 -10.45 5.60 3.77
C CYS A 82 -11.29 6.18 4.91
N ARG A 83 -10.63 6.52 6.02
CA ARG A 83 -11.26 7.30 7.10
C ARG A 83 -11.58 8.71 6.59
N GLY A 84 -12.72 9.25 6.99
CA GLY A 84 -13.27 10.48 6.41
C GLY A 84 -12.51 11.77 6.74
N ASP A 85 -11.59 11.72 7.70
CA ASP A 85 -10.72 12.81 8.15
C ASP A 85 -9.34 12.82 7.47
N LEU A 86 -9.03 11.81 6.63
CA LEU A 86 -7.76 11.76 5.89
C LEU A 86 -7.76 12.74 4.71
N SER A 87 -6.60 13.35 4.47
CA SER A 87 -6.32 14.04 3.21
C SER A 87 -6.25 13.06 2.03
N SER A 88 -6.38 13.57 0.81
CA SER A 88 -6.23 12.75 -0.41
C SER A 88 -4.89 12.02 -0.46
N SER A 89 -3.78 12.65 -0.04
CA SER A 89 -2.47 12.03 -0.01
C SER A 89 -2.37 10.89 1.00
N GLU A 90 -2.97 11.06 2.18
CA GLU A 90 -3.00 10.01 3.20
C GLU A 90 -3.87 8.84 2.76
N CYS A 91 -5.02 9.11 2.12
CA CYS A 91 -5.87 8.07 1.55
C CYS A 91 -5.15 7.28 0.44
N VAL A 92 -4.46 7.96 -0.48
CA VAL A 92 -3.64 7.29 -1.51
C VAL A 92 -2.58 6.40 -0.87
N SER A 93 -1.87 6.90 0.15
CA SER A 93 -0.85 6.12 0.86
C SER A 93 -1.45 4.87 1.51
N CYS A 94 -2.56 5.02 2.24
CA CYS A 94 -3.27 3.93 2.90
C CYS A 94 -3.74 2.86 1.90
N VAL A 95 -4.40 3.27 0.82
CA VAL A 95 -4.87 2.36 -0.23
C VAL A 95 -3.71 1.67 -0.94
N THR A 96 -2.60 2.37 -1.19
CA THR A 96 -1.39 1.77 -1.79
C THR A 96 -0.80 0.69 -0.89
N GLN A 97 -0.70 0.94 0.41
CA GLN A 97 -0.23 -0.05 1.39
C GLN A 97 -1.17 -1.26 1.43
N ALA A 98 -2.48 -1.04 1.51
CA ALA A 98 -3.47 -2.12 1.51
C ALA A 98 -3.39 -2.98 0.23
N VAL A 99 -3.28 -2.34 -0.93
CA VAL A 99 -3.11 -3.03 -2.23
C VAL A 99 -1.83 -3.87 -2.25
N SER A 100 -0.71 -3.34 -1.71
CA SER A 100 0.56 -4.07 -1.68
C SER A 100 0.48 -5.37 -0.84
N LEU A 101 -0.27 -5.34 0.26
CA LEU A 101 -0.52 -6.51 1.11
C LEU A 101 -1.47 -7.50 0.41
N LEU A 102 -2.54 -7.04 -0.22
CA LEU A 102 -3.47 -7.91 -0.93
C LEU A 102 -2.82 -8.62 -2.14
N GLN A 103 -1.88 -7.96 -2.81
CA GLN A 103 -1.20 -8.54 -3.97
C GLN A 103 -0.38 -9.80 -3.62
N SER A 104 0.16 -9.92 -2.39
CA SER A 104 0.87 -11.13 -1.97
C SER A 104 -0.04 -12.33 -1.73
N ASP A 105 -1.31 -12.09 -1.42
CA ASP A 105 -2.20 -13.11 -0.84
C ASP A 105 -3.20 -13.69 -1.84
N SER A 106 -3.36 -13.10 -3.03
CA SER A 106 -4.46 -13.40 -3.97
C SER A 106 -4.22 -14.59 -4.93
N PHE A 107 -3.60 -15.68 -4.50
CA PHE A 107 -3.46 -16.87 -5.36
C PHE A 107 -4.66 -17.84 -5.27
N GLY A 108 -5.72 -17.51 -6.02
CA GLY A 108 -6.83 -18.43 -6.31
C GLY A 108 -8.07 -18.23 -5.45
N GLU A 109 -8.09 -17.22 -4.59
CA GLU A 109 -9.23 -16.86 -3.75
C GLU A 109 -10.32 -16.16 -4.58
N SER A 110 -11.58 -16.43 -4.24
CA SER A 110 -12.73 -15.75 -4.86
C SER A 110 -12.97 -14.32 -4.36
N GLY A 111 -12.28 -13.91 -3.29
CA GLY A 111 -12.36 -12.56 -2.73
C GLY A 111 -11.52 -12.40 -1.46
N CYS A 112 -11.15 -11.15 -1.17
CA CYS A 112 -10.37 -10.74 0.00
C CYS A 112 -10.91 -9.43 0.58
N ALA A 113 -10.69 -9.24 1.87
CA ALA A 113 -10.95 -8.00 2.60
C ALA A 113 -9.77 -7.70 3.54
N LEU A 114 -9.32 -6.44 3.54
CA LEU A 114 -8.22 -5.95 4.36
C LEU A 114 -8.62 -4.61 4.98
N GLN A 115 -8.34 -4.45 6.27
CA GLN A 115 -8.53 -3.21 7.01
C GLN A 115 -7.24 -2.86 7.75
N LEU A 116 -6.78 -1.63 7.50
CA LEU A 116 -5.67 -1.00 8.21
C LEU A 116 -6.23 -0.07 9.31
N GLU A 117 -5.44 0.19 10.35
CA GLU A 117 -5.74 1.22 11.37
C GLU A 117 -5.52 2.66 10.84
#